data_AF-A0A6M5YA17-F1
#
_entry.id   AF-A0A6M5YA17-F1
#
_cell.length_a   1.000
_cell.length_b   1.000
_cell.length_c   1.000
_cell.angle_alpha   90.00
_cell.angle_beta   90.00
_cell.angle_gamma   90.00
#
_symmetry.space_group_name_H-M   'P 1'
#
loop_
_entity.id
_entity.type
_entity.pdbx_description
1 polymer ?
#
loop_
_entity_poly.entity_id
_entity_poly.type
_entity_poly.pdbx_seq_one_letter_code
_entity_poly.pdbx_strand_id
1 'polypeptide(L)'
;MELEEEIAIVQFGQGIYSKENLLTRFSQLDEARKMSWLWYIENLLHPLKPTEAEIESLNASTASVNDDAPFLIIRFSGLKKVLRIRTSKGAIDQSYGLLLDLFKMAYQRCYSLESGGLTSWWYQDLSNSETVQQILTRHHELIDEIYNNPGFRSEFASLAKLWYQEHHGRKAKLAEPEPVPAVQTHFDFVTYNEMITGFLENTIYKNSRAIWLLSDSLAKALSKQYKLEKEQARRLVWEVVERHLRKTYNTGLH
;
A
#
# COMPACT_ATOMS: atom_id res chain seq x y z
N MET A 1 -2.35 -4.85 2.20
CA MET A 1 -1.62 -5.67 3.18
C MET A 1 -2.56 -5.86 4.34
N GLU A 2 -2.74 -7.10 4.78
CA GLU A 2 -3.61 -7.45 5.90
C GLU A 2 -3.00 -6.97 7.23
N LEU A 3 -3.81 -6.83 8.28
CA LEU A 3 -3.34 -6.36 9.60
C LEU A 3 -2.32 -7.32 10.20
N GLU A 4 -2.46 -8.61 9.96
CA GLU A 4 -1.57 -9.69 10.41
C GLU A 4 -0.14 -9.51 9.89
N GLU A 5 0.01 -9.10 8.63
CA GLU A 5 1.32 -8.83 8.03
C GLU A 5 1.93 -7.55 8.60
N GLU A 6 1.13 -6.53 8.90
CA GLU A 6 1.61 -5.34 9.60
C GLU A 6 2.05 -5.66 11.03
N ILE A 7 1.30 -6.49 11.75
CA ILE A 7 1.68 -7.00 13.07
C ILE A 7 3.03 -7.72 12.98
N ALA A 8 3.24 -8.58 11.98
CA ALA A 8 4.52 -9.27 11.79
C ALA A 8 5.68 -8.30 11.53
N ILE A 9 5.45 -7.24 10.74
CA ILE A 9 6.45 -6.19 10.49
C ILE A 9 6.76 -5.42 11.78
N VAL A 10 5.75 -5.06 12.58
CA VAL A 10 5.96 -4.37 13.86
C VAL A 10 6.66 -5.28 14.87
N GLN A 11 6.29 -6.56 14.96
CA GLN A 11 7.00 -7.56 15.76
C GLN A 11 8.47 -7.70 15.34
N PHE A 12 8.78 -7.61 14.04
CA PHE A 12 10.16 -7.55 13.58
C PHE A 12 10.88 -6.28 14.05
N GLY A 13 10.20 -5.13 14.03
CA GLY A 13 10.70 -3.88 14.62
C GLY A 13 11.05 -4.01 16.11
N GLN A 14 10.22 -4.72 16.87
CA GLN A 14 10.45 -5.07 18.28
C GLN A 14 11.53 -6.13 18.50
N GLY A 15 12.01 -6.79 17.44
CA GLY A 15 12.99 -7.86 17.52
C GLY A 15 12.42 -9.23 17.88
N ILE A 16 11.09 -9.41 17.80
CA ILE A 16 10.37 -10.66 18.11
C ILE A 16 10.29 -11.55 16.87
N TYR A 17 9.98 -10.97 15.71
CA TYR A 17 9.81 -11.69 14.45
C TYR A 17 11.09 -11.62 13.60
N SER A 18 11.43 -12.70 12.87
CA SER A 18 12.67 -12.76 12.10
C SER A 18 12.55 -12.08 10.73
N LYS A 19 13.66 -11.48 10.27
CA LYS A 19 13.75 -10.87 8.94
C LYS A 19 13.57 -11.93 7.84
N GLU A 20 14.18 -13.09 8.04
CA GLU A 20 14.21 -14.21 7.11
C GLU A 20 12.80 -14.72 6.82
N ASN A 21 11.91 -14.74 7.82
CA ASN A 21 10.53 -15.14 7.65
C ASN A 21 9.76 -14.12 6.78
N LEU A 22 9.98 -12.81 6.98
CA LEU A 22 9.38 -11.76 6.17
C LEU A 22 9.87 -11.82 4.71
N LEU A 23 11.18 -12.01 4.51
CA LEU A 23 11.77 -12.15 3.17
C LEU A 23 11.23 -13.40 2.44
N THR A 24 11.08 -14.51 3.16
CA THR A 24 10.56 -15.78 2.60
C THR A 24 9.10 -15.64 2.18
N ARG A 25 8.27 -14.97 2.99
CA ARG A 25 6.88 -14.68 2.60
C ARG A 25 6.82 -13.75 1.39
N PHE A 26 7.63 -12.70 1.39
CA PHE A 26 7.69 -11.75 0.29
C PHE A 26 8.10 -12.40 -1.03
N SER A 27 9.06 -13.33 -1.00
CA SER A 27 9.56 -13.99 -2.23
C SER A 27 8.52 -14.87 -2.91
N GLN A 28 7.52 -15.36 -2.17
CA GLN A 28 6.41 -16.18 -2.67
C GLN A 28 5.31 -15.37 -3.38
N LEU A 29 5.37 -14.03 -3.31
CA LEU A 29 4.40 -13.15 -3.94
C LEU A 29 4.69 -12.96 -5.43
N ASP A 30 3.63 -12.74 -6.21
CA ASP A 30 3.77 -12.24 -7.59
C ASP A 30 4.33 -10.80 -7.61
N GLU A 31 4.84 -10.38 -8.76
CA GLU A 31 5.50 -9.07 -8.91
C GLU A 31 4.57 -7.89 -8.57
N ALA A 32 3.27 -7.99 -8.92
CA ALA A 32 2.30 -6.94 -8.63
C ALA A 32 2.08 -6.79 -7.12
N ARG A 33 1.98 -7.90 -6.38
CA ARG A 33 1.86 -7.94 -4.93
C ARG A 33 3.16 -7.46 -4.26
N LYS A 34 4.33 -7.86 -4.75
CA LYS A 34 5.62 -7.36 -4.26
C LYS A 34 5.71 -5.83 -4.34
N MET A 35 5.32 -5.25 -5.47
CA MET A 35 5.28 -3.79 -5.63
C MET A 35 4.29 -3.12 -4.68
N SER A 36 3.12 -3.74 -4.46
CA SER A 36 2.16 -3.25 -3.48
C SER A 36 2.74 -3.25 -2.06
N TRP A 37 3.42 -4.34 -1.67
CA TRP A 37 4.06 -4.47 -0.36
C TRP A 37 5.19 -3.46 -0.14
N LEU A 38 6.03 -3.19 -1.13
CA LEU A 38 7.04 -2.13 -1.05
C LEU A 38 6.39 -0.77 -0.74
N TRP A 39 5.33 -0.43 -1.47
CA TRP A 39 4.59 0.81 -1.24
C TRP A 39 3.94 0.85 0.16
N TYR A 40 3.46 -0.29 0.67
CA TYR A 40 2.95 -0.37 2.03
C TYR A 40 4.04 -0.10 3.07
N ILE A 41 5.22 -0.70 2.97
CA ILE A 41 6.31 -0.43 3.93
C ILE A 41 6.77 1.02 3.84
N GLU A 42 6.85 1.61 2.64
CA GLU A 42 7.12 3.06 2.50
C GLU A 42 6.09 3.90 3.28
N ASN A 43 4.81 3.51 3.26
CA ASN A 43 3.77 4.17 4.07
C ASN A 43 3.95 3.94 5.57
N LEU A 44 4.42 2.77 6.01
CA LEU A 44 4.73 2.49 7.42
C LEU A 44 5.93 3.32 7.92
N LEU A 45 6.87 3.62 7.04
CA LEU A 45 8.02 4.47 7.33
C LEU A 45 7.64 5.96 7.44
N HIS A 46 6.64 6.42 6.70
CA HIS A 46 6.22 7.82 6.71
C HIS A 46 5.93 8.39 8.12
N PRO A 47 5.14 7.74 9.01
CA PRO A 47 4.93 8.23 10.38
C PRO A 47 6.20 8.17 11.23
N LEU A 48 7.10 7.20 10.99
CA LEU A 48 8.34 7.04 11.75
C LEU A 48 9.40 8.11 11.42
N LYS A 49 9.26 8.78 10.27
CA LYS A 49 10.15 9.83 9.76
C LYS A 49 11.64 9.47 9.91
N PRO A 50 12.13 8.48 9.13
CA PRO A 50 13.53 8.12 9.15
C PRO A 50 14.41 9.36 8.88
N THR A 51 15.50 9.46 9.62
CA THR A 51 16.46 10.56 9.53
C THR A 51 17.40 10.35 8.34
N GLU A 52 17.99 11.44 7.85
CA GLU A 52 19.01 11.38 6.80
C GLU A 52 20.20 10.50 7.21
N ALA A 53 20.63 10.58 8.47
CA ALA A 53 21.70 9.75 9.02
C ALA A 53 21.37 8.24 9.00
N GLU A 54 20.13 7.86 9.35
CA GLU A 54 19.68 6.45 9.27
C GLU A 54 19.72 5.94 7.83
N ILE A 55 19.30 6.78 6.87
CA ILE A 55 19.28 6.44 5.45
C ILE A 55 20.69 6.33 4.88
N GLU A 56 21.57 7.29 5.19
CA GLU A 56 22.97 7.30 4.77
C GLU A 56 23.74 6.12 5.34
N SER A 57 23.57 5.82 6.63
CA SER A 57 24.18 4.65 7.27
C SER A 57 23.78 3.35 6.58
N LEU A 58 22.51 3.24 6.19
CA LEU A 58 22.02 2.03 5.53
C LEU A 58 22.54 1.92 4.10
N ASN A 59 22.52 3.02 3.34
CA ASN A 59 23.10 3.06 1.99
C ASN A 59 24.61 2.76 2.00
N ALA A 60 25.36 3.24 3.00
CA ALA A 60 26.78 2.94 3.14
C ALA A 60 27.03 1.44 3.36
N SER A 61 26.13 0.77 4.10
CA SER A 61 26.22 -0.68 4.33
C SER A 61 25.91 -1.52 3.08
N THR A 62 25.14 -0.99 2.12
CA THR A 62 24.78 -1.69 0.88
C THR A 62 25.65 -1.32 -0.33
N ALA A 63 26.27 -0.14 -0.32
CA ALA A 63 27.14 0.35 -1.40
C ALA A 63 28.35 -0.54 -1.69
N SER A 64 28.74 -1.41 -0.76
CA SER A 64 29.89 -2.31 -0.93
C SER A 64 29.61 -3.55 -1.78
N VAL A 65 28.35 -3.82 -2.16
CA VAL A 65 27.96 -5.17 -2.60
C VAL A 65 27.80 -5.32 -4.12
N ASN A 66 27.32 -4.31 -4.88
CA ASN A 66 27.24 -4.29 -6.36
C ASN A 66 26.72 -2.93 -6.86
N ASP A 67 27.12 -2.48 -8.07
CA ASP A 67 26.62 -1.24 -8.71
C ASP A 67 25.11 -1.25 -9.00
N ASP A 68 24.47 -2.43 -9.01
CA ASP A 68 23.03 -2.61 -9.25
C ASP A 68 22.19 -2.74 -7.96
N ALA A 69 22.82 -2.59 -6.78
CA ALA A 69 22.14 -2.72 -5.49
C ALA A 69 21.08 -1.60 -5.30
N PRO A 70 19.92 -1.91 -4.70
CA PRO A 70 18.93 -0.90 -4.40
C PRO A 70 19.47 0.06 -3.34
N PHE A 71 19.17 1.35 -3.52
CA PHE A 71 19.54 2.38 -2.56
C PHE A 71 18.38 3.34 -2.31
N LEU A 72 18.37 3.89 -1.11
CA LEU A 72 17.34 4.80 -0.63
C LEU A 72 17.71 6.23 -0.99
N ILE A 73 16.74 6.99 -1.49
CA ILE A 73 16.90 8.39 -1.83
C ILE A 73 15.78 9.18 -1.16
N ILE A 74 16.13 10.29 -0.51
CA ILE A 74 15.13 11.30 -0.16
C ILE A 74 14.96 12.22 -1.35
N ARG A 75 13.76 12.25 -1.95
CA ARG A 75 13.41 13.21 -2.99
C ARG A 75 12.46 14.25 -2.45
N PHE A 76 12.64 15.49 -2.89
CA PHE A 76 11.65 16.52 -2.66
C PHE A 76 10.51 16.38 -3.68
N SER A 77 9.28 16.25 -3.19
CA SER A 77 8.06 16.39 -3.98
C SER A 77 7.34 17.66 -3.49
N GLY A 78 7.61 18.77 -4.18
CA GLY A 78 7.23 20.10 -3.69
C GLY A 78 7.92 20.44 -2.37
N LEU A 79 7.13 20.81 -1.35
CA LEU A 79 7.63 21.14 0.00
C LEU A 79 7.84 19.91 0.91
N LYS A 80 7.60 18.69 0.42
CA LYS A 80 7.68 17.46 1.24
C LYS A 80 8.87 16.60 0.85
N LYS A 81 9.63 16.16 1.86
CA LYS A 81 10.62 15.08 1.72
C LYS A 81 9.88 13.76 1.60
N VAL A 82 10.11 13.03 0.51
CA VAL A 82 9.53 11.72 0.23
C VAL A 82 10.67 10.72 0.11
N LEU A 83 10.64 9.70 0.97
CA LEU A 83 11.50 8.55 0.82
C LEU A 83 11.13 7.81 -0.47
N ARG A 84 12.11 7.53 -1.32
CA ARG A 84 11.95 6.65 -2.47
C ARG A 84 13.08 5.66 -2.54
N ILE A 85 12.76 4.44 -2.91
CA ILE A 85 13.76 3.44 -3.26
C ILE A 85 14.06 3.58 -4.75
N ARG A 86 15.35 3.56 -5.12
CA ARG A 86 15.75 3.36 -6.51
C ARG A 86 16.06 1.88 -6.69
N THR A 87 15.22 1.21 -7.47
CA THR A 87 15.33 -0.23 -7.74
C THR A 87 15.74 -0.46 -9.19
N SER A 88 16.74 -1.29 -9.43
CA SER A 88 16.98 -1.92 -10.75
C SER A 88 15.92 -3.01 -10.99
N LYS A 89 15.53 -3.26 -12.25
CA LYS A 89 14.64 -4.38 -12.59
C LYS A 89 15.35 -5.68 -12.21
N GLY A 90 14.92 -6.32 -11.13
CA GLY A 90 15.55 -7.53 -10.58
C GLY A 90 15.93 -7.44 -9.09
N ALA A 91 15.95 -6.23 -8.51
CA ALA A 91 16.36 -6.02 -7.11
C ALA A 91 15.17 -5.83 -6.14
N ILE A 92 13.97 -6.29 -6.48
CA ILE A 92 12.75 -6.07 -5.68
C ILE A 92 12.87 -6.71 -4.29
N ASP A 93 13.39 -7.94 -4.18
CA ASP A 93 13.58 -8.62 -2.89
C ASP A 93 14.63 -7.94 -2.00
N GLN A 94 15.71 -7.46 -2.60
CA GLN A 94 16.74 -6.69 -1.90
C GLN A 94 16.19 -5.34 -1.39
N SER A 95 15.33 -4.70 -2.20
CA SER A 95 14.68 -3.44 -1.85
C SER A 95 13.76 -3.59 -0.64
N TYR A 96 13.02 -4.70 -0.59
CA TYR A 96 12.18 -5.04 0.55
C TYR A 96 13.03 -5.25 1.82
N GLY A 97 14.14 -5.98 1.71
CA GLY A 97 15.08 -6.16 2.81
C GLY A 97 15.66 -4.83 3.34
N LEU A 98 16.02 -3.91 2.44
CA LEU A 98 16.52 -2.59 2.79
C LEU A 98 15.47 -1.74 3.52
N LEU A 99 14.23 -1.77 3.05
CA LEU A 99 13.13 -1.08 3.72
C LEU A 99 12.85 -1.64 5.10
N LEU A 100 12.92 -2.97 5.28
CA LEU A 100 12.76 -3.59 6.59
C LEU A 100 13.84 -3.11 7.56
N ASP A 101 15.11 -3.06 7.14
CA ASP A 101 16.19 -2.59 8.00
C ASP A 101 15.98 -1.12 8.40
N LEU A 102 15.60 -0.26 7.45
CA LEU A 102 15.26 1.12 7.74
C LEU A 102 14.07 1.22 8.71
N PHE A 103 13.04 0.41 8.49
CA PHE A 103 11.85 0.35 9.34
C PHE A 103 12.25 -0.01 10.76
N LYS A 104 13.06 -1.06 10.95
CA LYS A 104 13.51 -1.48 12.27
C LYS A 104 14.28 -0.37 12.98
N MET A 105 15.24 0.29 12.32
CA MET A 105 15.99 1.39 12.93
C MET A 105 15.08 2.55 13.36
N ALA A 106 14.23 3.03 12.44
CA ALA A 106 13.33 4.15 12.72
C ALA A 106 12.29 3.79 13.79
N TYR A 107 11.78 2.55 13.76
CA TYR A 107 10.83 2.03 14.73
C TYR A 107 11.45 1.97 16.12
N GLN A 108 12.64 1.40 16.28
CA GLN A 108 13.32 1.29 17.58
C GLN A 108 13.61 2.64 18.23
N ARG A 109 13.98 3.64 17.40
CA ARG A 109 14.12 5.03 17.86
C ARG A 109 12.79 5.57 18.38
N CYS A 110 11.71 5.44 17.62
CA CYS A 110 10.38 5.90 18.05
C CYS A 110 9.87 5.15 19.29
N TYR A 111 10.03 3.82 19.33
CA TYR A 111 9.64 2.97 20.45
C TYR A 111 10.31 3.41 21.76
N SER A 112 11.60 3.74 21.69
CA SER A 112 12.36 4.23 22.87
C SER A 112 11.83 5.58 23.38
N LEU A 113 11.41 6.46 22.46
CA LEU A 113 10.88 7.80 22.79
C LEU A 113 9.43 7.76 23.31
N GLU A 114 8.61 6.84 22.81
CA GLU A 114 7.17 6.72 23.12
C GLU A 114 6.87 5.78 24.29
N SER A 115 7.89 5.20 24.92
CA SER A 115 7.77 4.23 26.02
C SER A 115 7.02 4.72 27.28
N GLY A 116 6.56 5.99 27.31
CA GLY A 116 5.72 6.57 28.35
C GLY A 116 4.26 6.87 27.95
N GLY A 117 3.84 6.63 26.70
CA GLY A 117 2.53 7.03 26.17
C GLY A 117 1.94 6.02 25.17
N LEU A 118 1.56 4.83 25.64
CA LEU A 118 1.10 3.70 24.82
C LEU A 118 -0.31 3.85 24.23
N THR A 119 -0.63 4.98 23.56
CA THR A 119 -1.93 5.15 22.90
C THR A 119 -2.02 4.41 21.56
N SER A 120 -0.89 4.15 20.91
CA SER A 120 -0.85 3.40 19.65
C SER A 120 -0.51 1.93 19.89
N TRP A 121 -1.24 1.03 19.23
CA TRP A 121 -1.01 -0.41 19.33
C TRP A 121 0.37 -0.82 18.81
N TRP A 122 0.98 -0.01 17.93
CA TRP A 122 2.34 -0.23 17.42
C TRP A 122 3.38 -0.33 18.53
N TYR A 123 3.16 0.32 19.66
CA TYR A 123 4.11 0.36 20.78
C TYR A 123 3.72 -0.58 21.92
N GLN A 124 2.62 -1.32 21.80
CA GLN A 124 2.24 -2.35 22.78
C GLN A 124 3.16 -3.56 22.67
N ASP A 125 3.24 -4.36 23.72
CA ASP A 125 4.02 -5.60 23.72
C ASP A 125 3.34 -6.66 22.84
N LEU A 126 3.88 -6.85 21.63
CA LEU A 126 3.40 -7.84 20.67
C LEU A 126 4.06 -9.22 20.85
N SER A 127 4.88 -9.40 21.89
CA SER A 127 5.36 -10.73 22.29
C SER A 127 4.28 -11.51 23.03
N ASN A 128 3.35 -10.79 23.67
CA ASN A 128 2.17 -11.36 24.29
C ASN A 128 1.11 -11.67 23.22
N SER A 129 0.81 -12.96 23.05
CA SER A 129 -0.22 -13.44 22.13
C SER A 129 -1.62 -12.91 22.46
N GLU A 130 -1.90 -12.63 23.74
CA GLU A 130 -3.18 -12.03 24.16
C GLU A 130 -3.33 -10.62 23.59
N THR A 131 -2.29 -9.79 23.65
CA THR A 131 -2.28 -8.43 23.07
C THR A 131 -2.55 -8.50 21.57
N VAL A 132 -1.85 -9.39 20.86
CA VAL A 132 -2.04 -9.59 19.41
C VAL A 132 -3.49 -9.99 19.11
N GLN A 133 -4.04 -10.93 19.89
CA GLN A 133 -5.40 -11.40 19.70
C GLN A 133 -6.44 -10.30 20.00
N GLN A 134 -6.21 -9.46 21.01
CA GLN A 134 -7.08 -8.32 21.31
C GLN A 134 -7.09 -7.30 20.17
N ILE A 135 -5.92 -6.98 19.59
CA ILE A 135 -5.81 -6.09 18.43
C ILE A 135 -6.60 -6.64 17.24
N LEU A 136 -6.39 -7.92 16.92
CA LEU A 136 -7.10 -8.58 15.82
C LEU A 136 -8.61 -8.63 16.07
N THR A 137 -9.04 -9.02 17.26
CA THR A 137 -10.46 -9.12 17.62
C THR A 137 -11.13 -7.75 17.49
N ARG A 138 -10.51 -6.71 18.06
CA ARG A 138 -11.03 -5.34 17.99
C ARG A 138 -11.14 -4.83 16.55
N HIS A 139 -10.17 -5.16 15.71
CA HIS A 139 -10.20 -4.82 14.29
C HIS A 139 -11.37 -5.50 13.56
N HIS A 140 -11.57 -6.80 13.78
CA HIS A 140 -12.69 -7.54 13.19
C HIS A 140 -14.06 -7.00 13.64
N GLU A 141 -14.22 -6.69 14.93
CA GLU A 141 -15.44 -6.06 15.45
C GLU A 141 -15.73 -4.73 14.76
N LEU A 142 -14.71 -3.90 14.53
CA LEU A 142 -14.87 -2.62 13.82
C LEU A 142 -15.29 -2.83 12.36
N ILE A 143 -14.74 -3.82 11.67
CA ILE A 143 -15.17 -4.15 10.29
C ILE A 143 -16.65 -4.55 10.29
N ASP A 144 -17.07 -5.40 11.21
CA ASP A 144 -18.47 -5.83 11.32
C ASP A 144 -19.40 -4.66 11.66
N GLU A 145 -18.99 -3.79 12.58
CA GLU A 145 -19.75 -2.60 12.96
C GLU A 145 -19.89 -1.64 11.77
N ILE A 146 -18.79 -1.33 11.07
CA ILE A 146 -18.78 -0.41 9.92
C ILE A 146 -19.59 -1.00 8.75
N TYR A 147 -19.43 -2.29 8.47
CA TYR A 147 -20.14 -2.97 7.38
C TYR A 147 -21.66 -2.98 7.60
N ASN A 148 -22.09 -3.14 8.85
CA ASN A 148 -23.51 -3.15 9.21
C ASN A 148 -24.08 -1.74 9.46
N ASN A 149 -23.25 -0.70 9.48
CA ASN A 149 -23.69 0.66 9.73
C ASN A 149 -24.52 1.20 8.54
N PRO A 150 -25.81 1.52 8.73
CA PRO A 150 -26.65 1.99 7.64
C PRO A 150 -26.19 3.35 7.06
N GLY A 151 -25.46 4.15 7.83
CA GLY A 151 -25.00 5.48 7.43
C GLY A 151 -23.86 5.51 6.41
N PHE A 152 -23.17 4.38 6.18
CA PHE A 152 -22.08 4.29 5.19
C PHE A 152 -22.32 3.22 4.11
N ARG A 153 -23.40 2.44 4.23
CA ARG A 153 -23.62 1.25 3.43
C ARG A 153 -23.68 1.53 1.93
N SER A 154 -24.35 2.63 1.54
CA SER A 154 -24.46 3.06 0.14
C SER A 154 -23.13 3.48 -0.46
N GLU A 155 -22.29 4.12 0.34
CA GLU A 155 -21.00 4.66 -0.03
C GLU A 155 -20.00 3.53 -0.25
N PHE A 156 -19.96 2.55 0.65
CA PHE A 156 -19.14 1.35 0.49
C PHE A 156 -19.58 0.52 -0.72
N ALA A 157 -20.88 0.34 -0.93
CA ALA A 157 -21.41 -0.35 -2.11
C ALA A 157 -21.05 0.38 -3.42
N SER A 158 -21.13 1.72 -3.42
CA SER A 158 -20.75 2.54 -4.57
C SER A 158 -19.25 2.45 -4.86
N LEU A 159 -18.42 2.49 -3.81
CA LEU A 159 -16.97 2.35 -3.94
C LEU A 159 -16.58 0.98 -4.49
N ALA A 160 -17.21 -0.10 -3.98
CA ALA A 160 -17.00 -1.45 -4.49
C ALA A 160 -17.40 -1.57 -5.97
N LYS A 161 -18.55 -0.99 -6.36
CA LYS A 161 -18.99 -0.97 -7.77
C LYS A 161 -18.00 -0.23 -8.67
N LEU A 162 -17.55 0.96 -8.25
CA LEU A 162 -16.57 1.75 -9.02
C LEU A 162 -15.25 0.98 -9.19
N TRP A 163 -14.78 0.33 -8.12
CA TRP A 163 -13.58 -0.49 -8.15
C TRP A 163 -13.71 -1.67 -9.12
N TYR A 164 -14.82 -2.41 -9.02
CA TYR A 164 -15.12 -3.52 -9.91
C TYR A 164 -15.12 -3.09 -11.39
N GLN A 165 -15.79 -1.97 -11.71
CA GLN A 165 -15.86 -1.43 -13.07
C GLN A 165 -14.49 -1.04 -13.62
N GLU A 166 -13.66 -0.37 -12.80
CA GLU A 166 -12.31 0.02 -13.20
C GLU A 166 -11.43 -1.21 -13.48
N HIS A 167 -11.44 -2.18 -12.57
CA HIS A 167 -10.58 -3.37 -12.68
C HIS A 167 -11.03 -4.35 -13.76
N HIS A 168 -12.35 -4.56 -13.95
CA HIS A 168 -12.85 -5.40 -15.04
C HIS A 168 -12.68 -4.73 -16.41
N GLY A 169 -12.89 -3.41 -16.51
CA GLY A 169 -12.61 -2.67 -17.74
C GLY A 169 -11.13 -2.76 -18.14
N ARG A 170 -10.23 -2.74 -17.16
CA ARG A 170 -8.78 -2.91 -17.38
C ARG A 170 -8.42 -4.34 -17.84
N LYS A 171 -8.97 -5.37 -17.19
CA LYS A 171 -8.71 -6.77 -17.58
C LYS A 171 -9.24 -7.08 -18.98
N ALA A 172 -10.41 -6.56 -19.35
CA ALA A 172 -10.99 -6.75 -20.67
C ALA A 172 -10.11 -6.14 -21.78
N LYS A 173 -9.61 -4.90 -21.58
CA LYS A 173 -8.72 -4.23 -22.55
C LYS A 173 -7.34 -4.87 -22.67
N LEU A 174 -6.77 -5.40 -21.58
CA LEU A 174 -5.48 -6.11 -21.61
C LEU A 174 -5.57 -7.50 -22.25
N ALA A 175 -6.77 -8.06 -22.36
CA ALA A 175 -7.03 -9.35 -23.02
C ALA A 175 -7.30 -9.20 -24.54
N GLU A 176 -7.46 -7.98 -25.04
CA GLU A 176 -7.53 -7.73 -26.48
C GLU A 176 -6.12 -7.93 -27.08
N PRO A 177 -5.97 -8.78 -28.12
CA PRO A 177 -4.67 -8.99 -28.74
C PRO A 177 -4.17 -7.65 -29.30
N GLU A 178 -2.93 -7.29 -28.98
CA GLU A 178 -2.30 -6.13 -29.61
C GLU A 178 -2.40 -6.29 -31.13
N PRO A 179 -2.95 -5.31 -31.86
CA PRO A 179 -3.00 -5.39 -33.30
C PRO A 179 -1.57 -5.52 -33.81
N VAL A 180 -1.28 -6.61 -34.53
CA VAL A 180 0.02 -6.80 -35.18
C VAL A 180 0.31 -5.53 -35.97
N PRO A 181 1.42 -4.81 -35.70
CA PRO A 181 1.68 -3.56 -36.39
C PRO A 181 1.87 -3.91 -37.86
N ALA A 182 0.86 -3.58 -38.68
CA ALA A 182 0.98 -3.64 -40.12
C ALA A 182 2.15 -2.73 -40.48
N VAL A 183 3.08 -3.23 -41.33
CA VAL A 183 4.22 -2.45 -41.80
C VAL A 183 3.67 -1.14 -42.39
N GLN A 184 3.91 -0.03 -41.69
CA GLN A 184 3.35 1.27 -42.02
C GLN A 184 4.11 1.80 -43.24
N THR A 185 3.54 1.63 -44.43
CA THR A 185 4.11 2.13 -45.70
C THR A 185 3.68 3.58 -46.00
N HIS A 186 2.79 4.15 -45.19
CA HIS A 186 2.27 5.50 -45.31
C HIS A 186 2.09 6.12 -43.91
N PHE A 187 2.54 7.36 -43.72
CA PHE A 187 2.29 8.12 -42.50
C PHE A 187 1.01 8.93 -42.68
N ASP A 188 -0.09 8.41 -42.15
CA ASP A 188 -1.31 9.20 -41.99
C ASP A 188 -1.14 10.09 -40.76
N PHE A 189 -1.17 11.41 -40.97
CA PHE A 189 -1.14 12.38 -39.88
C PHE A 189 -2.46 12.27 -39.11
N VAL A 190 -2.38 11.79 -37.86
CA VAL A 190 -3.50 11.75 -36.93
C VAL A 190 -4.06 13.16 -36.79
N THR A 191 -5.35 13.34 -37.07
CA THR A 191 -6.01 14.63 -36.89
C THR A 191 -6.07 14.98 -35.40
N TYR A 192 -6.12 16.27 -35.07
CA TYR A 192 -6.22 16.71 -33.67
C TYR A 192 -7.43 16.11 -32.95
N ASN A 193 -8.53 15.90 -33.66
CA ASN A 193 -9.73 15.26 -33.11
C ASN A 193 -9.51 13.77 -32.85
N GLU A 194 -8.79 13.04 -33.71
CA GLU A 194 -8.44 11.64 -33.46
C GLU A 194 -7.43 11.50 -32.32
N MET A 195 -6.47 12.43 -32.20
CA MET A 195 -5.56 12.48 -31.06
C MET A 195 -6.32 12.74 -29.75
N ILE A 196 -7.25 13.70 -29.74
CA ILE A 196 -8.07 14.00 -28.56
C ILE A 196 -9.01 12.85 -28.23
N THR A 197 -9.69 12.27 -29.22
CA THR A 197 -10.65 11.18 -29.00
C THR A 197 -9.91 9.94 -28.52
N GLY A 198 -8.78 9.59 -29.15
CA GLY A 198 -7.90 8.52 -28.69
C GLY A 198 -7.36 8.77 -27.29
N PHE A 199 -6.98 10.00 -26.93
CA PHE A 199 -6.54 10.36 -25.57
C PHE A 199 -7.67 10.29 -24.54
N LEU A 200 -8.89 10.71 -24.91
CA LEU A 200 -10.09 10.66 -24.06
C LEU A 200 -10.59 9.22 -23.88
N GLU A 201 -10.54 8.38 -24.92
CA GLU A 201 -10.87 6.95 -24.86
C GLU A 201 -9.77 6.14 -24.12
N ASN A 202 -8.53 6.61 -24.17
CA ASN A 202 -7.41 6.17 -23.31
C ASN A 202 -7.36 6.85 -21.93
N THR A 203 -8.42 7.53 -21.49
CA THR A 203 -8.56 7.82 -20.05
C THR A 203 -8.86 6.52 -19.30
N ILE A 204 -7.83 5.70 -19.16
CA ILE A 204 -7.72 4.42 -18.43
C ILE A 204 -8.04 4.59 -16.93
N TYR A 205 -8.43 5.80 -16.50
CA TYR A 205 -8.58 6.24 -15.12
C TYR A 205 -9.93 6.94 -14.87
N LYS A 206 -10.97 6.64 -15.66
CA LYS A 206 -12.27 7.35 -15.58
C LYS A 206 -12.84 7.31 -14.16
N ASN A 207 -12.71 6.18 -13.45
CA ASN A 207 -13.20 6.06 -12.08
C ASN A 207 -12.13 6.27 -11.02
N SER A 208 -10.83 6.22 -11.36
CA SER A 208 -9.73 6.38 -10.40
C SER A 208 -9.85 7.62 -9.51
N ARG A 209 -10.22 8.79 -10.08
CA ARG A 209 -10.43 10.01 -9.29
C ARG A 209 -11.62 9.89 -8.34
N ALA A 210 -12.73 9.29 -8.79
CA ALA A 210 -13.92 9.09 -7.98
C ALA A 210 -13.66 8.10 -6.83
N ILE A 211 -12.97 7.00 -7.12
CA ILE A 211 -12.51 5.99 -6.16
C ILE A 211 -11.64 6.67 -5.09
N TRP A 212 -10.65 7.46 -5.50
CA TRP A 212 -9.76 8.17 -4.58
C TRP A 212 -10.53 9.17 -3.69
N LEU A 213 -11.42 9.98 -4.26
CA LEU A 213 -12.21 10.94 -3.50
C LEU A 213 -13.14 10.28 -2.49
N LEU A 214 -13.84 9.22 -2.91
CA LEU A 214 -14.79 8.51 -2.06
C LEU A 214 -14.07 7.74 -0.95
N SER A 215 -12.97 7.06 -1.26
CA SER A 215 -12.16 6.37 -0.25
C SER A 215 -11.54 7.34 0.77
N ASP A 216 -11.02 8.49 0.35
CA ASP A 216 -10.47 9.50 1.28
C ASP A 216 -11.56 10.15 2.15
N SER A 217 -12.75 10.36 1.59
CA SER A 217 -13.91 10.89 2.32
C SER A 217 -14.41 9.89 3.38
N LEU A 218 -14.52 8.62 3.02
CA LEU A 218 -14.87 7.55 3.95
C LEU A 218 -13.82 7.40 5.05
N ALA A 219 -12.54 7.40 4.70
CA ALA A 219 -11.46 7.31 5.69
C ALA A 219 -11.49 8.48 6.68
N LYS A 220 -11.77 9.71 6.22
CA LYS A 220 -11.95 10.88 7.10
C LYS A 220 -13.17 10.73 8.01
N ALA A 221 -14.30 10.26 7.47
CA ALA A 221 -15.52 10.06 8.24
C ALA A 221 -15.32 9.01 9.34
N LEU A 222 -14.71 7.86 8.99
CA LEU A 222 -14.39 6.80 9.96
C LEU A 222 -13.39 7.27 11.02
N SER A 223 -12.33 7.97 10.61
CA SER A 223 -11.34 8.53 11.53
C SER A 223 -12.00 9.44 12.57
N LYS A 224 -12.94 10.29 12.15
CA LYS A 224 -13.67 11.18 13.06
C LYS A 224 -14.66 10.43 13.96
N GLN A 225 -15.44 9.49 13.41
CA GLN A 225 -16.49 8.79 14.16
C GLN A 225 -15.92 7.81 15.18
N TYR A 226 -14.90 7.04 14.80
CA TYR A 226 -14.32 5.97 15.61
C TYR A 226 -13.02 6.38 16.30
N LYS A 227 -12.61 7.65 16.18
CA LYS A 227 -11.34 8.20 16.71
C LYS A 227 -10.11 7.39 16.27
N LEU A 228 -10.13 6.95 15.02
CA LEU A 228 -9.07 6.13 14.44
C LEU A 228 -7.98 6.98 13.82
N GLU A 229 -6.76 6.46 13.83
CA GLU A 229 -5.68 7.03 13.02
C GLU A 229 -6.02 6.92 11.53
N LYS A 230 -5.47 7.84 10.74
CA LYS A 230 -5.79 7.96 9.31
C LYS A 230 -5.51 6.66 8.54
N GLU A 231 -4.40 5.99 8.84
CA GLU A 231 -4.01 4.76 8.14
C GLU A 231 -4.88 3.56 8.57
N GLN A 232 -5.25 3.47 9.85
CA GLN A 232 -6.22 2.48 10.32
C GLN A 232 -7.58 2.67 9.62
N ALA A 233 -8.07 3.90 9.54
CA ALA A 233 -9.33 4.20 8.86
C ALA A 233 -9.27 3.85 7.36
N ARG A 234 -8.17 4.15 6.68
CA ARG A 234 -7.96 3.77 5.27
C ARG A 234 -7.97 2.25 5.08
N ARG A 235 -7.32 1.50 5.97
CA ARG A 235 -7.32 0.04 5.93
C ARG A 235 -8.74 -0.51 6.05
N LEU A 236 -9.48 -0.06 7.06
CA LEU A 236 -10.88 -0.47 7.27
C LEU A 236 -11.75 -0.17 6.06
N VAL A 237 -11.55 0.97 5.38
CA VAL A 237 -12.29 1.27 4.14
C VAL A 237 -12.09 0.16 3.11
N TRP A 238 -10.85 -0.24 2.84
CA TRP A 238 -10.56 -1.22 1.81
C TRP A 238 -11.01 -2.63 2.19
N GLU A 239 -10.89 -3.03 3.46
CA GLU A 239 -11.38 -4.33 3.90
C GLU A 239 -12.91 -4.45 3.86
N VAL A 240 -13.62 -3.38 4.21
CA VAL A 240 -15.08 -3.31 4.06
C VAL A 240 -15.49 -3.35 2.59
N VAL A 241 -14.77 -2.63 1.72
CA VAL A 241 -14.96 -2.70 0.25
C VAL A 241 -14.71 -4.11 -0.27
N GLU A 242 -13.66 -4.77 0.19
CA GLU A 242 -13.36 -6.15 -0.21
C GLU A 242 -14.50 -7.09 0.16
N ARG A 243 -15.06 -6.96 1.36
CA ARG A 243 -16.24 -7.74 1.78
C ARG A 243 -17.44 -7.49 0.87
N HIS A 244 -17.67 -6.25 0.45
CA HIS A 244 -18.70 -5.92 -0.55
C HIS A 244 -18.41 -6.54 -1.92
N LEU A 245 -17.16 -6.53 -2.38
CA LEU A 245 -16.76 -7.14 -3.65
C LEU A 245 -16.98 -8.65 -3.64
N ARG A 246 -16.53 -9.34 -2.58
CA ARG A 246 -16.72 -10.79 -2.42
C ARG A 246 -18.19 -11.16 -2.40
N LYS A 247 -19.03 -10.41 -1.68
CA LYS A 247 -20.47 -10.69 -1.57
C LYS A 247 -21.25 -10.39 -2.85
N THR A 248 -20.91 -9.33 -3.57
CA THR A 248 -21.72 -8.82 -4.69
C THR A 248 -21.25 -9.37 -6.04
N TYR A 249 -19.93 -9.53 -6.21
CA TYR A 249 -19.31 -9.86 -7.49
C TYR A 249 -18.51 -11.16 -7.46
N ASN A 250 -18.37 -11.81 -6.29
CA ASN A 250 -17.53 -12.98 -6.10
C ASN A 250 -16.05 -12.73 -6.52
N THR A 251 -15.56 -11.52 -6.29
CA THR A 251 -14.19 -11.09 -6.59
C THR A 251 -13.52 -10.45 -5.37
N GLY A 252 -12.20 -10.55 -5.26
CA GLY A 252 -11.39 -9.84 -4.26
C GLY A 252 -10.85 -8.50 -4.76
N LEU A 253 -10.10 -7.80 -3.90
CA LEU A 253 -9.30 -6.63 -4.30
C LEU A 253 -8.06 -7.03 -5.14
N HIS A 254 -7.64 -8.29 -5.05
CA HIS A 254 -6.46 -8.87 -5.69
C HIS A 254 -6.85 -9.93 -6.73
#